data_AF-A0A3D4NY40-F1
#
_entry.id   AF-A0A3D4NY40-F1
#
_cell.length_a   1.000
_cell.length_b   1.000
_cell.length_c   1.000
_cell.angle_alpha   90.00
_cell.angle_beta   90.00
_cell.angle_gamma   90.00
#
_symmetry.space_group_name_H-M   'P 1'
#
loop_
_entity.id
_entity.type
_entity.pdbx_description
1 polymer ?
#
loop_
_entity_poly.entity_id
_entity_poly.type
_entity_poly.pdbx_seq_one_letter_code
_entity_poly.pdbx_strand_id
1 'polypeptide(L)'
;MILEISFPGGDEYYREAVHRDIRTVERIASEVFGQKIKVKLGESTGPQETRRGKETDVALKDPSVQAFMDIFKATILSVEPVKGAKERE
;
A
#
# COMPACT_ATOMS: atom_id res chain seq x y z
N MET A 1 18.51 19.88 6.34
CA MET A 1 17.66 18.89 7.05
C MET A 1 16.52 18.47 6.12
N ILE A 2 16.02 17.25 6.27
CA ILE A 2 14.90 16.73 5.45
C ILE A 2 13.72 16.43 6.38
N LEU A 3 12.54 16.93 6.03
CA LEU A 3 11.27 16.59 6.66
C LEU A 3 10.56 15.55 5.78
N GLU A 4 10.40 14.34 6.29
CA GLU A 4 9.70 13.27 5.58
C GLU A 4 8.24 13.21 6.03
N ILE A 5 7.30 13.23 5.07
CA ILE A 5 5.85 13.16 5.32
C ILE A 5 5.33 11.86 4.72
N SER A 6 4.84 10.97 5.58
CA SER A 6 4.24 9.70 5.17
C SER A 6 2.72 9.78 5.21
N PHE A 7 2.08 9.23 4.20
CA PHE A 7 0.62 9.13 4.10
C PHE A 7 0.23 7.65 4.19
N PRO A 8 -0.73 7.27 5.05
CA PRO A 8 -1.25 5.92 5.07
C PRO A 8 -2.04 5.61 3.79
N GLY A 9 -2.31 4.33 3.53
CA GLY A 9 -3.10 3.92 2.37
C GLY A 9 -4.50 4.52 2.38
N GLY A 10 -4.97 4.99 1.23
CA GLY A 10 -6.25 5.69 1.07
C GLY A 10 -6.17 7.22 1.18
N ASP A 11 -5.01 7.77 1.55
CA ASP A 11 -4.78 9.21 1.66
C ASP A 11 -4.03 9.80 0.44
N GLU A 12 -4.12 9.17 -0.74
CA GLU A 12 -3.46 9.68 -1.95
C GLU A 12 -3.85 11.12 -2.28
N TYR A 13 -5.11 11.49 -2.03
CA TYR A 13 -5.61 12.85 -2.25
C TYR A 13 -4.80 13.89 -1.45
N TYR A 14 -4.51 13.61 -0.17
CA TYR A 14 -3.74 14.51 0.68
C TYR A 14 -2.27 14.55 0.26
N ARG A 15 -1.71 13.41 -0.16
CA ARG A 15 -0.34 13.35 -0.70
C ARG A 15 -0.19 14.26 -1.92
N GLU A 16 -1.14 14.21 -2.84
CA GLU A 16 -1.15 15.07 -4.04
C GLU A 16 -1.34 16.56 -3.70
N ALA A 17 -2.20 16.89 -2.74
CA ALA A 17 -2.38 18.26 -2.27
C ALA A 17 -1.08 18.83 -1.69
N VAL A 18 -0.42 18.07 -0.79
CA VAL A 18 0.87 18.46 -0.21
C VAL A 18 1.97 18.54 -1.27
N HIS A 19 1.94 17.67 -2.28
CA HIS A 19 2.90 17.73 -3.38
C HIS A 19 2.77 19.02 -4.20
N ARG A 20 1.55 19.48 -4.50
CA ARG A 20 1.32 20.76 -5.19
C ARG A 20 1.85 21.94 -4.38
N ASP A 21 1.67 21.89 -3.06
CA ASP A 21 2.03 22.98 -2.16
C ASP A 21 3.42 22.79 -1.50
N ILE A 22 4.26 21.92 -2.05
CA ILE A 22 5.53 21.51 -1.44
C ILE A 22 6.45 22.68 -1.10
N ARG A 23 6.50 23.72 -1.94
CA ARG A 23 7.32 24.92 -1.72
C ARG A 23 6.83 25.73 -0.53
N THR A 24 5.51 25.81 -0.34
CA THR A 24 4.91 26.48 0.81
C THR A 24 5.24 25.73 2.09
N VAL A 25 5.15 24.40 2.06
CA VAL A 25 5.51 23.54 3.19
C VAL A 25 7.00 23.67 3.52
N GLU A 26 7.90 23.65 2.53
CA GLU A 26 9.34 23.86 2.73
C GLU A 26 9.65 25.24 3.32
N ARG A 27 8.98 26.30 2.86
CA ARG A 27 9.14 27.65 3.38
C ARG A 27 8.73 27.73 4.84
N ILE A 28 7.53 27.29 5.18
CA ILE A 28 7.00 27.33 6.55
C ILE A 28 7.87 26.48 7.47
N ALA A 29 8.23 25.27 7.06
CA ALA A 29 9.14 24.43 7.83
C ALA A 29 10.49 25.13 8.05
N SER A 30 11.04 25.78 7.02
CA SER A 30 12.31 26.51 7.17
C SER A 30 12.22 27.69 8.14
N GLU A 31 11.09 28.41 8.14
CA GLU A 31 10.82 29.50 9.10
C GLU A 31 10.69 28.97 10.53
N VAL A 32 9.95 27.87 10.74
CA VAL A 32 9.75 27.26 12.07
C VAL A 32 11.04 26.67 12.65
N PHE A 33 11.82 25.97 11.84
CA PHE A 33 13.06 25.34 12.28
C PHE A 33 14.27 26.30 12.26
N GLY A 34 14.12 27.52 11.75
CA GLY A 34 15.20 28.51 11.66
C GLY A 34 16.36 28.09 10.73
N GLN A 35 16.14 27.11 9.85
CA GLN A 35 17.15 26.57 8.94
C GLN A 35 16.50 26.01 7.68
N LYS A 36 17.26 25.85 6.60
CA LYS A 36 16.74 25.31 5.34
C LYS A 36 16.28 23.85 5.48
N ILE A 37 14.98 23.64 5.33
CA ILE A 37 14.33 22.32 5.31
C ILE A 37 13.94 21.98 3.87
N LYS A 38 14.27 20.76 3.44
CA LYS A 38 13.70 20.14 2.23
C LYS A 38 12.62 19.16 2.65
N VAL A 39 11.52 19.11 1.91
CA VAL A 39 10.43 18.17 2.21
C VAL A 39 10.50 16.99 1.25
N LYS A 40 10.36 15.78 1.78
CA LYS A 40 10.26 14.54 1.00
C LYS A 40 8.93 13.87 1.34
N LEU A 41 8.17 13.49 0.33
CA LEU A 41 6.98 12.68 0.53
C LEU A 41 7.41 11.21 0.53
N GLY A 42 7.08 10.49 1.60
CA GLY A 42 7.32 9.06 1.72
C GLY A 42 6.54 8.30 0.64
N GLU A 43 7.05 7.12 0.28
CA GLU A 43 6.30 6.20 -0.57
C GLU A 43 5.04 5.73 0.17
N SER A 44 3.91 5.70 -0.54
CA SER A 44 2.65 5.24 0.04
C SER A 44 2.84 3.81 0.55
N THR A 45 2.73 3.62 1.86
CA THR A 45 2.69 2.30 2.49
C THR A 45 1.27 1.72 2.48
N GLY A 46 0.41 2.20 1.57
CA GLY A 46 -0.89 1.59 1.32
C GLY A 46 -0.74 0.12 0.95
N PRO A 47 -1.74 -0.73 1.26
CA PRO A 47 -1.65 -2.16 1.04
C PRO A 47 -1.24 -2.40 -0.41
N GLN A 48 -0.08 -3.01 -0.56
CA GLN A 48 0.53 -3.36 -1.83
C GLN A 48 -0.48 -4.25 -2.60
N GLU A 49 -1.33 -3.65 -3.45
CA GLU A 49 -2.31 -4.37 -4.28
C GLU A 49 -1.65 -5.46 -5.14
N THR A 50 -0.33 -5.37 -5.33
CA THR A 50 0.47 -6.32 -6.08
C THR A 50 0.59 -7.71 -5.43
N ARG A 51 0.33 -7.88 -4.12
CA ARG A 51 0.34 -9.21 -3.47
C ARG A 51 -1.00 -9.93 -3.60
N ARG A 52 -2.10 -9.19 -3.38
CA ARG A 52 -3.47 -9.74 -3.49
C ARG A 52 -3.71 -10.43 -4.82
N GLY A 53 -3.37 -9.78 -5.94
CA GLY A 53 -3.60 -10.34 -7.27
C GLY A 53 -2.83 -11.64 -7.54
N LYS A 54 -1.60 -11.76 -7.02
CA LYS A 54 -0.79 -12.99 -7.20
C LYS A 54 -1.30 -14.14 -6.32
N GLU A 55 -1.66 -13.84 -5.07
CA GLU A 55 -2.13 -14.85 -4.12
C GLU A 55 -3.53 -15.36 -4.47
N THR A 56 -4.41 -14.50 -4.99
CA THR A 56 -5.71 -14.91 -5.54
C THR A 56 -5.57 -15.76 -6.79
N ASP A 57 -4.64 -15.41 -7.69
CA ASP A 57 -4.39 -16.17 -8.93
C ASP A 57 -3.79 -17.55 -8.62
N VAL A 58 -2.97 -17.66 -7.57
CA VAL A 58 -2.46 -18.94 -7.06
C VAL A 58 -3.58 -19.75 -6.40
N ALA A 59 -4.45 -19.12 -5.59
CA ALA A 59 -5.57 -19.81 -4.97
C ALA A 59 -6.57 -20.36 -5.99
N LEU A 60 -6.85 -19.62 -7.08
CA LEU A 60 -7.73 -20.07 -8.17
C LEU A 60 -7.13 -21.20 -9.03
N LYS A 61 -5.82 -21.48 -8.92
CA LYS A 61 -5.20 -22.65 -9.54
C LYS A 61 -5.49 -23.94 -8.78
N ASP A 62 -5.95 -23.87 -7.54
CA ASP A 62 -6.42 -25.03 -6.79
C ASP A 62 -7.81 -25.46 -7.33
N PRO A 63 -7.96 -26.68 -7.87
CA PRO A 63 -9.23 -27.16 -8.41
C PRO A 63 -10.37 -27.15 -7.39
N SER A 64 -10.08 -27.33 -6.10
CA SER A 64 -11.05 -27.33 -5.02
C SER A 64 -11.57 -25.93 -4.75
N VAL A 65 -10.69 -24.93 -4.78
CA VAL A 65 -11.04 -23.51 -4.64
C VAL A 65 -11.87 -23.06 -5.83
N GLN A 66 -11.45 -23.40 -7.05
CA GLN A 66 -12.19 -23.08 -8.26
C GLN A 66 -13.60 -23.71 -8.25
N ALA A 67 -13.71 -25.00 -7.91
CA ALA A 67 -14.99 -25.68 -7.80
C ALA A 67 -15.90 -25.03 -6.75
N PHE A 68 -15.36 -24.65 -5.59
CA PHE A 68 -16.12 -23.95 -4.56
C PHE A 68 -16.62 -22.58 -5.04
N MET A 69 -15.77 -21.78 -5.70
CA MET A 69 -16.17 -20.50 -6.29
C MET A 69 -17.29 -20.67 -7.33
N ASP A 70 -17.20 -21.69 -8.18
CA ASP A 70 -18.18 -21.94 -9.24
C ASP A 70 -19.53 -22.41 -8.72
N ILE A 71 -19.53 -23.24 -7.66
CA ILE A 71 -20.73 -23.75 -7.00
C ILE A 71 -21.46 -22.63 -6.27
N PHE A 72 -20.73 -21.84 -5.49
CA PHE A 72 -21.33 -20.84 -4.59
C PHE A 72 -21.42 -19.44 -5.19
N LYS A 73 -20.91 -19.24 -6.41
CA LYS A 73 -20.78 -17.91 -7.06
C LYS A 73 -20.14 -16.88 -6.13
N ALA A 74 -19.14 -17.34 -5.38
CA ALA A 74 -18.47 -16.54 -4.37
C ALA A 74 -17.37 -15.66 -5.00
N THR A 75 -16.99 -14.61 -4.28
CA THR A 75 -15.91 -13.70 -4.67
C THR A 75 -14.84 -13.71 -3.60
N ILE A 76 -13.57 -13.84 -3.99
CA ILE A 76 -12.45 -13.80 -3.07
C ILE A 76 -12.23 -12.35 -2.61
N LEU A 77 -12.41 -12.09 -1.31
CA LEU A 77 -12.19 -10.77 -0.70
C LEU A 77 -10.75 -10.59 -0.20
N SER A 78 -10.12 -11.67 0.27
CA SER A 78 -8.75 -11.68 0.78
C SER A 78 -8.18 -13.09 0.80
N VAL A 79 -6.88 -13.21 0.54
CA VAL A 79 -6.11 -14.44 0.76
C VAL A 79 -4.99 -14.10 1.74
N GLU A 80 -4.91 -14.85 2.84
CA GLU A 80 -3.81 -14.72 3.81
C GLU A 80 -2.92 -15.97 3.74
N PRO A 81 -1.61 -15.82 3.52
CA PRO A 81 -0.71 -16.96 3.51
C PRO A 81 -0.60 -17.53 4.92
N VAL A 82 -0.96 -18.80 5.09
CA VAL A 82 -0.75 -19.51 6.35
C VAL A 82 0.74 -19.71 6.55
N LYS A 83 1.33 -19.04 7.55
CA LYS A 83 2.73 -19.30 7.97
C LYS A 83 2.84 -20.73 8.48
N GLY A 84 3.25 -21.67 7.64
CA GLY A 84 3.58 -23.02 8.13
C GLY A 84 3.53 -24.18 7.15
N ALA A 85 3.07 -24.04 5.91
CA ALA A 85 3.11 -25.15 4.96
C ALA A 85 4.49 -25.20 4.26
N LYS A 86 5.48 -25.77 4.96
CA LYS A 86 6.63 -26.37 4.26
C LYS A 86 6.08 -27.45 3.33
N GLU A 87 6.48 -27.37 2.06
CA GLU A 87 6.42 -28.45 1.07
C GLU A 87 6.61 -29.81 1.74
N ARG A 88 5.64 -30.70 1.53
CA ARG A 88 5.91 -32.13 1.43
C ARG A 88 5.45 -32.55 0.04
N GLU A 89 6.47 -32.70 -0.80
CA GLU A 89 6.68 -33.70 -1.85
C GLU A 89 5.51 -34.65 -2.15
#